data_AF-A0A7Y2ISV9-F1
#
_entry.id   AF-A0A7Y2ISV9-F1
#
_cell.length_a   1.000
_cell.length_b   1.000
_cell.length_c   1.000
_cell.angle_alpha   90.00
_cell.angle_beta   90.00
_cell.angle_gamma   90.00
#
_symmetry.space_group_name_H-M   'P 1'
#
loop_
_entity.id
_entity.type
_entity.pdbx_description
1 polymer ?
#
loop_
_entity_poly.entity_id
_entity_poly.type
_entity_poly.pdbx_seq_one_letter_code
_entity_poly.pdbx_strand_id
1 'polypeptide(L)' 'MSDEIRAGKEVIRSAMPRPQGDYHCPLCDAKYERAGVCPSDQIPLRKRGKTL' A
#
# COMPACT_ATOMS: atom_id res chain seq x y z
N MET A 1 3.16 -34.13 33.22
CA MET A 1 3.25 -32.74 33.73
C MET A 1 3.47 -31.87 32.53
N SER A 2 2.53 -30.97 32.32
CA SER A 2 2.23 -30.27 31.08
C SER A 2 2.89 -28.91 31.07
N ASP A 3 3.47 -28.51 29.94
CA ASP A 3 3.56 -27.10 29.55
C ASP A 3 3.40 -27.02 28.02
N GLU A 4 2.15 -26.85 27.58
CA GLU A 4 1.80 -26.35 26.25
C GLU A 4 1.77 -24.82 26.30
N ILE A 5 2.56 -24.14 25.44
CA ILE A 5 2.34 -22.72 25.14
C ILE A 5 2.06 -22.59 23.65
N ARG A 6 0.78 -22.42 23.33
CA ARG A 6 0.26 -22.11 21.99
C ARG A 6 -0.10 -20.62 21.93
N ALA A 7 0.77 -19.81 21.35
CA ALA A 7 0.46 -18.51 20.77
C ALA A 7 1.36 -18.40 19.52
N GLY A 8 0.88 -18.58 18.31
CA GLY A 8 -0.11 -17.71 17.69
C GLY A 8 0.59 -16.81 16.67
N LYS A 9 1.22 -17.42 15.65
CA LYS A 9 1.56 -16.87 14.33
C LYS A 9 1.50 -15.33 14.19
N GLU A 10 2.54 -14.63 14.64
CA GLU A 10 2.73 -13.23 14.25
C GLU A 10 4.03 -13.08 13.47
N VAL A 11 3.92 -13.17 12.14
CA VAL A 11 4.99 -12.71 11.25
C VAL A 11 4.92 -11.20 11.29
N ILE A 12 5.68 -10.56 12.17
CA ILE A 12 5.91 -9.11 12.12
C ILE A 12 6.81 -8.86 10.91
N ARG A 13 6.24 -8.93 9.71
CA ARG A 13 6.83 -8.26 8.55
C ARG A 13 6.77 -6.79 8.92
N SER A 14 7.92 -6.20 9.26
CA SER A 14 8.09 -4.75 9.36
C SER A 14 7.48 -4.12 8.12
N ALA A 15 6.22 -3.70 8.25
CA ALA A 15 5.52 -2.99 7.21
C ALA A 15 6.15 -1.61 7.22
N MET A 16 7.24 -1.46 6.46
CA MET A 16 7.60 -0.15 5.90
C MET A 16 6.28 0.51 5.52
N PRO A 17 5.92 1.69 6.04
CA PRO A 17 4.64 2.32 5.74
C PRO A 17 4.56 2.37 4.22
N ARG A 18 3.74 1.48 3.63
CA ARG A 18 3.54 1.47 2.19
C ARG A 18 3.03 2.88 1.89
N PRO A 19 3.60 3.63 0.94
CA PRO A 19 3.16 4.99 0.73
C PRO A 19 1.66 4.94 0.49
N GLN A 20 0.92 5.49 1.47
CA GLN A 20 -0.52 5.35 1.59
C GLN A 20 -1.11 6.22 0.49
N GLY A 21 -1.73 5.57 -0.49
CA GLY A 21 -2.20 6.24 -1.67
C GLY A 21 -2.87 5.23 -2.57
N ASP A 22 -4.19 5.30 -2.61
CA ASP A 22 -4.98 4.48 -3.53
C ASP A 22 -4.78 4.93 -4.98
N TYR A 23 -4.20 6.12 -5.21
CA TYR A 23 -3.98 6.69 -6.53
C TYR A 23 -2.49 6.77 -6.86
N HIS A 24 -2.12 6.53 -8.12
CA HIS A 24 -0.75 6.64 -8.59
C HIS A 24 -0.68 7.29 -9.98
N CYS A 25 0.41 8.00 -10.27
CA CYS A 25 0.71 8.45 -11.62
C CYS A 25 1.31 7.28 -12.42
N PRO A 26 0.77 6.91 -13.59
CA PRO A 26 1.31 5.81 -14.39
C PRO A 26 2.65 6.13 -15.07
N LEU A 27 3.10 7.39 -15.07
CA LEU A 27 4.37 7.80 -15.68
C LEU A 27 5.51 7.85 -14.66
N CYS A 28 5.31 8.56 -13.54
CA CYS A 28 6.34 8.71 -12.50
C CYS A 28 6.19 7.77 -11.29
N ASP A 29 5.15 6.92 -11.24
CA ASP A 29 4.77 6.05 -10.11
C ASP A 29 4.63 6.76 -8.75
N ALA A 30 4.54 8.10 -8.77
CA ALA A 30 4.22 8.89 -7.58
C ALA A 30 2.84 8.48 -7.06
N LYS A 31 2.71 8.37 -5.73
CA LYS A 31 1.49 7.94 -5.06
C LYS A 31 0.79 9.11 -4.40
N TYR A 32 -0.54 9.07 -4.42
CA TYR A 32 -1.40 10.14 -3.97
C TYR A 32 -2.57 9.55 -3.19
N GLU A 33 -2.99 10.24 -2.14
CA GLU A 33 -4.12 9.83 -1.29
C GLU A 33 -5.48 10.07 -1.95
N ARG A 34 -5.56 10.99 -2.91
CA ARG A 34 -6.81 11.41 -3.56
C ARG A 34 -6.72 11.29 -5.07
N ALA A 35 -7.89 11.13 -5.69
CA ALA A 35 -8.04 11.24 -7.14
C ALA A 35 -7.64 12.65 -7.60
N GLY A 36 -7.13 12.76 -8.82
CA GLY A 36 -6.73 14.04 -9.38
C GLY A 36 -5.84 13.89 -10.59
N VAL A 37 -5.08 14.94 -10.87
CA VAL A 37 -4.10 15.02 -11.94
C VAL A 37 -2.71 15.08 -11.31
N CYS A 38 -1.75 14.33 -11.87
CA CYS A 38 -0.35 14.43 -11.48
C CYS A 38 0.17 15.84 -11.80
N PRO A 39 0.69 16.61 -10.82
CA PRO A 39 1.17 17.96 -11.07
C PRO A 39 2.43 18.01 -11.95
N SER A 40 3.23 16.94 -11.98
CA SER A 40 4.43 16.86 -12.81
C SER A 40 4.11 16.56 -14.26
N ASP A 41 3.25 15.57 -14.49
CA ASP A 41 2.97 15.03 -15.83
C ASP A 41 1.67 15.58 -16.42
N GLN A 42 0.86 16.28 -15.64
CA GLN A 42 -0.46 16.81 -16.00
C GLN A 42 -1.43 15.73 -16.54
N ILE A 43 -1.29 14.48 -16.08
CA ILE A 43 -2.16 13.35 -16.46
C ILE A 43 -3.02 12.83 -15.30
N PRO A 44 -4.18 12.18 -15.58
CA PRO A 44 -5.03 11.61 -14.54
C PRO A 44 -4.34 10.52 -13.73
N LEU A 45 -4.50 10.59 -12.41
CA LEU A 45 -4.04 9.56 -11.49
C LEU A 45 -4.92 8.31 -11.60
N ARG A 46 -4.29 7.14 -11.56
CA ARG A 46 -4.99 5.84 -11.63
C ARG A 46 -5.14 5.23 -10.25
N LYS A 47 -6.33 4.73 -9.94
CA LYS A 47 -6.55 3.97 -8.71
C LYS A 47 -5.82 2.62 -8.82
N ARG A 48 -5.00 2.24 -7.83
CA ARG A 48 -4.48 0.87 -7.72
C ARG A 48 -5.66 -0.03 -7.40
N GLY A 49 -6.07 -0.85 -8.37
CA GLY A 49 -7.04 -1.91 -8.12
C GLY A 49 -6.43 -2.91 -7.14
N LYS A 50 -7.19 -3.30 -6.10
CA LYS A 50 -6.88 -4.54 -5.38
C LYS A 50 -7.07 -5.67 -6.38
N THR A 51 -5.98 -6.27 -6.84
CA THR A 51 -6.04 -7.57 -7.51
C THR A 51 -6.67 -8.55 -6.52
N LEU A 52 -7.79 -9.16 -6.91
CA LEU A 52 -8.50 -10.21 -6.16
C LEU A 52 -7.59 -11.41 -5.92
#